data_AF-A0A7R9ML67-F1
#
_entry.id   AF-A0A7R9ML67-F1
#
_cell.length_a   1.000
_cell.length_b   1.000
_cell.length_c   1.000
_cell.angle_alpha   90.00
_cell.angle_beta   90.00
_cell.angle_gamma   90.00
#
_symmetry.space_group_name_H-M   'P 1'
#
loop_
_entity.id
_entity.type
_entity.pdbx_description
1 polymer ?
#
loop_
_entity_poly.entity_id
_entity_poly.type
_entity_poly.pdbx_seq_one_letter_code
_entity_poly.pdbx_strand_id
1 'polypeptide(L)'
;ERFIYPAYPLICLSAAFAIEMVQKALTAIIPRLTYFYSSLVLVFAIVFAFLSISRGLALYKGYHAPMDIYMELGRVHNDYNISSLKTPVNVCVGKEWYRYPSSFFLPSTKHWKLQFIRSEFRGQLPQPYQSGSGGTRVIPQHMNDLNLEEPSRYVNVSECHFLIDTDTADANGYELQFSRDTENWESIQSLPFLDTKNSPTLFRAFYVPFITESKCNFVDYNLLRNKRLNLTFDT
;
A
#
# COMPACT_ATOMS: atom_id res chain seq x y z
N GLU A 1 -12.99 -10.72 -2.59
CA GLU A 1 -11.85 -10.87 -3.53
C GLU A 1 -10.49 -11.06 -2.84
N ARG A 2 -10.08 -10.21 -1.87
CA ARG A 2 -8.77 -10.33 -1.19
C ARG A 2 -8.54 -11.64 -0.41
N PHE A 3 -9.59 -12.31 0.05
CA PHE A 3 -9.49 -13.55 0.83
C PHE A 3 -9.25 -14.82 -0.01
N ILE A 4 -9.38 -14.76 -1.34
CA ILE A 4 -9.27 -15.92 -2.23
C ILE A 4 -7.86 -16.00 -2.87
N TYR A 5 -6.94 -15.10 -2.51
CA TYR A 5 -5.59 -15.06 -3.08
C TYR A 5 -4.83 -16.41 -3.03
N PRO A 6 -4.99 -17.29 -2.01
CA PRO A 6 -4.31 -18.58 -2.00
C PRO A 6 -4.81 -19.55 -3.08
N ALA A 7 -6.02 -19.35 -3.60
CA ALA A 7 -6.61 -20.21 -4.62
C ALA A 7 -6.20 -19.82 -6.06
N TYR A 8 -5.74 -18.58 -6.30
CA TYR A 8 -5.39 -18.13 -7.65
C TYR A 8 -4.30 -18.98 -8.34
N PRO A 9 -3.22 -19.40 -7.66
CA PRO A 9 -2.23 -20.29 -8.28
C PRO A 9 -2.83 -21.64 -8.72
N LEU A 10 -3.78 -22.18 -7.95
CA LEU A 10 -4.47 -23.43 -8.28
C LEU A 10 -5.35 -23.27 -9.52
N ILE A 11 -6.07 -22.16 -9.65
CA ILE A 11 -6.87 -21.85 -10.84
C ILE A 11 -5.98 -21.77 -12.09
N CYS A 12 -4.83 -21.09 -12.00
CA CYS A 12 -3.87 -21.02 -13.09
C CYS A 12 -3.33 -22.40 -13.49
N LEU A 13 -3.02 -23.25 -12.50
CA LEU A 13 -2.55 -24.61 -12.74
C LEU A 13 -3.63 -25.48 -13.42
N SER A 14 -4.87 -25.42 -12.95
CA SER A 14 -5.99 -26.13 -13.56
C SER A 14 -6.25 -25.67 -14.99
N ALA A 15 -6.14 -24.37 -15.27
CA ALA A 15 -6.26 -23.84 -16.63
C ALA A 15 -5.14 -24.35 -17.54
N ALA A 16 -3.89 -24.40 -17.05
CA ALA A 16 -2.76 -24.94 -17.81
C ALA A 16 -2.97 -26.42 -18.18
N PHE A 17 -3.41 -27.25 -17.21
CA PHE A 17 -3.75 -28.65 -17.48
C PHE A 17 -4.89 -28.80 -18.48
N ALA A 18 -5.95 -27.98 -18.39
CA ALA A 18 -7.05 -28.02 -19.34
C ALA A 18 -6.58 -27.70 -20.76
N ILE A 19 -5.74 -26.68 -20.95
CA ILE A 19 -5.17 -26.31 -22.26
C ILE A 19 -4.31 -27.46 -22.82
N GLU A 20 -3.49 -28.11 -21.98
CA GLU A 20 -2.67 -29.25 -22.39
C GLU A 20 -3.52 -30.47 -22.80
N MET A 21 -4.58 -30.77 -22.05
CA MET A 21 -5.47 -31.90 -22.37
C MET A 21 -6.25 -31.65 -23.66
N VAL A 22 -6.72 -30.42 -23.88
CA VAL A 22 -7.36 -30.01 -25.15
C VAL A 22 -6.37 -30.15 -26.31
N GLN A 23 -5.11 -29.73 -26.13
CA GLN A 23 -4.08 -29.90 -27.16
C GLN A 23 -3.85 -31.37 -27.53
N LYS A 24 -3.72 -32.25 -26.54
CA LYS A 24 -3.53 -33.69 -26.76
C LYS A 24 -4.73 -34.31 -27.49
N ALA A 25 -5.95 -33.95 -27.09
CA ALA A 25 -7.18 -34.43 -27.73
C ALA A 25 -7.26 -33.97 -29.20
N LEU A 26 -6.99 -32.69 -29.48
CA LEU A 26 -6.98 -32.16 -30.85
C LEU A 26 -5.90 -32.82 -31.72
N THR A 27 -4.71 -33.07 -31.16
CA THR A 27 -3.60 -33.75 -31.85
C THR A 27 -3.98 -35.17 -32.24
N ALA A 28 -4.71 -35.89 -31.37
CA ALA A 28 -5.18 -37.25 -31.63
C ALA A 28 -6.23 -37.31 -32.75
N ILE A 29 -7.09 -36.30 -32.87
CA ILE A 29 -8.18 -36.27 -33.87
C ILE A 29 -7.69 -35.69 -35.21
N ILE A 30 -6.90 -34.61 -35.20
CA ILE A 30 -6.50 -33.87 -36.40
C ILE A 30 -5.00 -33.49 -36.31
N PRO A 31 -4.06 -34.40 -36.67
CA PRO A 31 -2.64 -34.17 -36.49
C PRO A 31 -2.06 -33.01 -37.33
N ARG A 32 -2.75 -32.61 -38.40
CA ARG A 32 -2.36 -31.45 -39.23
C ARG A 32 -2.57 -30.11 -38.52
N LEU A 33 -3.50 -30.02 -37.56
CA LEU A 33 -3.82 -28.78 -36.86
C LEU A 33 -2.86 -28.50 -35.68
N THR A 34 -2.05 -29.49 -35.29
CA THR A 34 -1.15 -29.43 -34.14
C THR A 34 -0.14 -28.30 -34.21
N TYR A 35 0.47 -28.08 -35.38
CA TYR A 35 1.43 -26.98 -35.58
C TYR A 35 0.77 -25.61 -35.44
N PHE A 36 -0.45 -25.44 -35.98
CA PHE A 36 -1.21 -24.20 -35.90
C PHE A 36 -1.62 -23.89 -34.45
N TYR A 37 -2.19 -24.87 -33.76
CA TYR A 37 -2.59 -24.72 -32.35
C TYR A 37 -1.38 -24.43 -31.46
N SER A 38 -0.26 -25.16 -31.63
CA SER A 38 0.95 -24.94 -30.85
C SER A 38 1.54 -23.53 -31.07
N SER A 39 1.51 -23.04 -32.33
CA SER A 39 1.90 -21.67 -32.64
C SER A 39 0.98 -20.65 -31.98
N LEU A 40 -0.33 -20.89 -31.97
CA LEU A 40 -1.32 -20.02 -31.32
C LEU A 40 -1.12 -19.96 -29.80
N VAL A 41 -0.91 -21.09 -29.14
CA VAL A 41 -0.62 -21.15 -27.70
C VAL A 41 0.67 -20.40 -27.37
N LEU A 42 1.72 -20.56 -28.19
CA LEU A 42 2.97 -19.83 -28.01
C LEU A 42 2.77 -18.32 -28.15
N VAL A 43 2.07 -17.86 -29.20
CA VAL A 43 1.74 -16.44 -29.38
C VAL A 43 0.93 -15.91 -28.20
N PHE A 44 -0.07 -16.66 -27.73
CA PHE A 44 -0.88 -16.28 -26.58
C PHE A 44 -0.02 -16.16 -25.30
N ALA A 45 0.87 -17.13 -25.05
CA ALA A 45 1.78 -17.11 -23.91
C ALA A 45 2.74 -15.90 -23.97
N ILE A 46 3.27 -15.59 -25.15
CA ILE A 46 4.13 -14.41 -25.36
C ILE A 46 3.36 -13.11 -25.07
N VAL A 47 2.17 -12.95 -25.66
CA VAL A 47 1.32 -11.76 -25.42
C VAL A 47 0.97 -11.63 -23.95
N PHE A 48 0.59 -12.73 -23.30
CA PHE A 48 0.27 -12.74 -21.87
C PHE A 48 1.48 -12.37 -21.00
N ALA A 49 2.68 -12.86 -21.33
CA ALA A 49 3.91 -12.48 -20.64
C ALA A 49 4.20 -10.99 -20.77
N PHE A 50 4.07 -10.41 -21.97
CA PHE A 50 4.22 -8.97 -22.20
C PHE A 50 3.19 -8.15 -21.39
N LEU A 51 1.92 -8.55 -21.42
CA LEU A 51 0.87 -7.89 -20.64
C LEU A 51 1.13 -8.01 -19.12
N SER A 52 1.64 -9.15 -18.67
CA SER A 52 1.98 -9.38 -17.26
C SER A 52 3.13 -8.50 -16.80
N ILE A 53 4.19 -8.38 -17.60
CA ILE A 53 5.32 -7.47 -17.33
C ILE A 53 4.84 -6.02 -17.34
N SER A 54 4.06 -5.63 -18.34
CA SER A 54 3.47 -4.29 -18.45
C SER A 54 2.61 -3.95 -17.23
N ARG A 55 1.77 -4.88 -16.76
CA ARG A 55 0.99 -4.73 -15.54
C ARG A 55 1.88 -4.62 -14.30
N GLY A 56 2.92 -5.45 -14.18
CA GLY A 56 3.88 -5.38 -13.09
C GLY A 56 4.57 -4.02 -13.01
N LEU A 57 5.00 -3.48 -14.15
CA LEU A 57 5.58 -2.15 -14.25
C LEU A 57 4.59 -1.04 -13.90
N ALA A 58 3.32 -1.14 -14.32
CA ALA A 58 2.28 -0.18 -13.97
C ALA A 58 2.03 -0.14 -12.46
N LEU A 59 1.98 -1.32 -11.82
CA LEU A 59 1.82 -1.43 -10.37
C LEU A 59 3.03 -0.86 -9.63
N TYR A 60 4.24 -1.19 -10.06
CA TYR A 60 5.45 -0.65 -9.46
C TYR A 60 5.47 0.88 -9.58
N LYS A 61 5.38 1.43 -10.80
CA LYS A 61 5.41 2.88 -11.04
C LYS A 61 4.28 3.63 -10.33
N GLY A 62 3.10 3.02 -10.22
CA GLY A 62 1.94 3.68 -9.62
C GLY A 62 1.87 3.61 -8.10
N TYR A 63 2.45 2.57 -7.48
CA TYR A 63 2.16 2.21 -6.09
C TYR A 63 3.38 1.82 -5.25
N HIS A 64 4.61 2.08 -5.71
CA HIS A 64 5.81 1.81 -4.90
C HIS A 64 5.94 2.74 -3.67
N ALA A 65 5.41 3.97 -3.75
CA ALA A 65 5.65 5.02 -2.76
C ALA A 65 5.37 4.65 -1.29
N PRO A 66 4.26 3.97 -0.91
CA PRO A 66 4.04 3.59 0.48
C PRO A 66 5.18 2.74 1.02
N MET A 67 5.61 1.72 0.28
CA MET A 67 6.69 0.82 0.72
C MET A 67 7.99 1.59 0.96
N ASP A 68 8.39 2.41 -0.02
CA ASP A 68 9.63 3.18 0.03
C ASP A 68 9.63 4.19 1.19
N ILE A 69 8.49 4.84 1.45
CA ILE A 69 8.32 5.80 2.55
C ILE A 69 8.43 5.13 3.92
N TYR A 70 7.87 3.93 4.08
CA TYR A 70 8.05 3.16 5.32
C TYR A 70 9.50 2.68 5.49
N MET A 71 10.18 2.31 4.40
CA MET A 71 11.60 1.96 4.44
C MET A 71 12.48 3.16 4.82
N GLU A 72 12.11 4.36 4.38
CA GLU A 72 12.81 5.62 4.72
C GLU A 72 12.81 5.92 6.22
N LEU A 73 11.80 5.44 6.96
CA LEU A 73 11.79 5.53 8.43
C LEU A 73 13.04 4.87 9.05
N GLY A 74 13.63 3.88 8.38
CA GLY A 74 14.90 3.27 8.78
C GLY A 74 16.08 4.24 8.70
N ARG A 75 16.15 5.07 7.66
CA ARG A 75 17.15 6.15 7.55
C ARG A 75 16.91 7.20 8.63
N VAL A 76 15.66 7.66 8.76
CA VAL A 76 15.24 8.63 9.80
C VAL A 76 15.59 8.11 11.20
N HIS A 77 15.42 6.81 11.46
CA HIS A 77 15.77 6.21 12.75
C HIS A 77 17.25 6.40 13.11
N ASN A 78 18.14 6.25 12.13
CA ASN A 78 19.58 6.40 12.32
C ASN A 78 19.99 7.87 12.39
N ASP A 79 19.51 8.70 11.46
CA ASP A 79 19.89 10.11 11.34
C ASP A 79 19.51 10.92 12.60
N TYR A 80 18.35 10.62 13.17
CA TYR A 80 17.88 11.24 14.40
C TYR A 80 18.23 10.44 15.66
N ASN A 81 19.05 9.38 15.55
CA ASN A 81 19.44 8.52 16.68
C ASN A 81 18.25 8.13 17.58
N ILE A 82 17.14 7.68 16.99
CA ILE A 82 15.86 7.47 17.68
C ILE A 82 15.97 6.40 18.79
N SER A 83 16.97 5.52 18.71
CA SER A 83 17.27 4.51 19.74
C SER A 83 17.66 5.11 21.10
N SER A 84 18.19 6.34 21.15
CA SER A 84 18.54 7.04 22.40
C SER A 84 17.41 7.93 22.94
N LEU A 85 16.24 7.91 22.31
CA LEU A 85 15.08 8.65 22.81
C LEU A 85 14.45 7.94 24.00
N LYS A 86 14.15 8.72 25.04
CA LYS A 86 13.43 8.29 26.24
C LYS A 86 11.99 7.89 25.94
N THR A 87 11.35 8.58 25.00
CA THR A 87 9.95 8.40 24.65
C THR A 87 9.82 7.87 23.22
N PRO A 88 8.81 7.03 22.95
CA PRO A 88 8.57 6.54 21.61
C PRO A 88 8.01 7.65 20.71
N VAL A 89 8.40 7.64 19.44
CA VAL A 89 7.88 8.52 18.41
C VAL A 89 6.58 7.97 17.83
N ASN A 90 5.62 8.87 17.63
CA ASN A 90 4.36 8.55 16.96
C ASN A 90 4.49 8.82 15.46
N VAL A 91 4.27 7.79 14.64
CA VAL A 91 4.05 7.92 13.20
C VAL A 91 2.56 7.77 12.92
N CYS A 92 1.96 8.82 12.41
CA CYS A 92 0.52 8.89 12.21
C CYS A 92 0.13 8.61 10.76
N VAL A 93 -1.03 7.99 10.58
CA VAL A 93 -1.69 7.82 9.27
C VAL A 93 -3.17 8.18 9.38
N GLY A 94 -3.69 8.82 8.33
CA GLY A 94 -5.11 9.19 8.24
C GLY A 94 -5.80 8.40 7.13
N LYS A 95 -6.09 9.06 6.01
CA LYS A 95 -6.76 8.48 4.84
C LYS A 95 -6.01 7.32 4.18
N GLU A 96 -4.72 7.19 4.43
CA GLU A 96 -3.84 6.18 3.83
C GLU A 96 -3.71 4.88 4.66
N TRP A 97 -4.43 4.78 5.78
CA TRP A 97 -4.30 3.67 6.74
C TRP A 97 -4.39 2.27 6.10
N TYR A 98 -5.20 2.10 5.05
CA TYR A 98 -5.46 0.80 4.42
C TYR A 98 -4.38 0.35 3.43
N ARG A 99 -3.45 1.23 3.04
CA ARG A 99 -2.35 0.86 2.14
C ARG A 99 -1.28 0.08 2.87
N TYR A 100 -0.98 0.49 4.10
CA TYR A 100 -0.04 -0.20 4.97
C TYR A 100 -0.48 -0.15 6.44
N PRO A 101 -1.42 -1.02 6.85
CA PRO A 101 -2.01 -0.98 8.19
C PRO A 101 -1.16 -1.72 9.25
N SER A 102 0.11 -2.03 8.97
CA SER A 102 0.93 -2.89 9.84
C SER A 102 2.13 -2.13 10.42
N SER A 103 2.71 -2.67 11.49
CA SER A 103 3.94 -2.14 12.10
C SER A 103 5.21 -2.88 11.62
N PHE A 104 5.12 -3.69 10.57
CA PHE A 104 6.21 -4.62 10.18
C PHE A 104 7.46 -3.90 9.64
N PHE A 105 7.30 -2.78 8.94
CA PHE A 105 8.40 -1.95 8.43
C PHE A 105 8.74 -0.77 9.36
N LEU A 106 8.21 -0.73 10.59
CA LEU A 106 8.68 0.23 11.57
C LEU A 106 10.06 -0.20 12.10
N PRO A 107 11.04 0.70 12.21
CA PRO A 107 12.42 0.34 12.57
C PRO A 107 12.56 -0.34 13.93
N SER A 108 11.68 -0.01 14.88
CA SER A 108 11.66 -0.63 16.21
C SER A 108 10.28 -0.54 16.83
N THR A 109 9.75 -1.67 17.29
CA THR A 109 8.47 -1.74 18.02
C THR A 109 8.51 -1.07 19.39
N LYS A 110 9.71 -0.81 19.94
CA LYS A 110 9.90 -0.10 21.22
C LYS A 110 9.86 1.41 21.05
N HIS A 111 10.46 1.93 19.98
CA HIS A 111 10.64 3.37 19.77
C HIS A 111 9.66 3.97 18.79
N TRP A 112 9.01 3.18 17.93
CA TRP A 112 8.02 3.67 16.96
C TRP A 112 6.64 3.13 17.27
N LYS A 113 5.64 4.02 17.25
CA LYS A 113 4.23 3.68 17.41
C LYS A 113 3.43 4.19 16.23
N LEU A 114 2.76 3.27 15.53
CA LEU A 114 1.76 3.61 14.54
C LEU A 114 0.52 4.14 15.26
N GLN A 115 0.06 5.33 14.86
CA GLN A 115 -1.15 5.95 15.37
C GLN A 115 -2.08 6.35 14.23
N PHE A 116 -3.36 6.48 14.53
CA PHE A 116 -4.35 6.94 13.56
C PHE A 116 -4.80 8.34 13.89
N ILE A 117 -4.90 9.20 12.88
CA ILE A 117 -5.57 10.49 12.99
C ILE A 117 -6.94 10.39 12.33
N ARG A 118 -7.86 11.26 12.74
CA ARG A 118 -9.19 11.29 12.15
C ARG A 118 -9.12 11.69 10.67
N SER A 119 -9.69 10.86 9.80
CA SER A 119 -9.87 11.09 8.36
C SER A 119 -11.36 11.05 8.01
N GLU A 120 -11.79 11.05 6.74
CA GLU A 120 -13.18 10.86 6.31
C GLU A 120 -13.72 9.44 6.59
N PHE A 121 -12.83 8.47 6.82
CA PHE A 121 -13.25 7.10 7.13
C PHE A 121 -14.00 7.04 8.47
N ARG A 122 -15.23 6.49 8.45
CA ARG A 122 -16.13 6.35 9.62
C ARG A 122 -16.34 4.88 10.02
N GLY A 123 -15.38 4.01 9.70
CA GLY A 123 -15.42 2.60 10.08
C GLY A 123 -14.51 2.26 11.26
N GLN A 124 -14.53 1.00 11.67
CA GLN A 124 -13.66 0.50 12.73
C GLN A 124 -12.21 0.40 12.22
N LEU A 125 -11.29 1.12 12.87
CA LEU A 125 -9.85 1.00 12.60
C LEU A 125 -9.22 -0.14 13.43
N PRO A 126 -8.10 -0.72 12.94
CA PRO A 126 -7.34 -1.72 13.68
C PRO A 126 -6.87 -1.22 15.04
N GLN A 127 -6.75 -2.14 16.00
CA GLN A 127 -6.12 -1.88 17.30
C GLN A 127 -4.85 -2.71 17.43
N PRO A 128 -3.77 -2.18 18.03
CA PRO A 128 -2.61 -2.97 18.40
C PRO A 128 -2.98 -4.16 19.30
N TYR A 129 -2.35 -5.30 19.08
CA TYR A 129 -2.45 -6.44 19.98
C TYR A 129 -1.90 -6.09 21.37
N GLN A 130 -2.42 -6.76 22.40
CA GLN A 130 -1.91 -6.60 23.76
C GLN A 130 -0.47 -7.13 23.87
N SER A 131 0.38 -6.46 24.63
CA SER A 131 1.74 -6.92 24.91
C SER A 131 1.74 -8.17 25.79
N GLY A 132 2.65 -9.11 25.51
CA GLY A 132 2.88 -10.31 26.32
C GLY A 132 2.36 -11.62 25.70
N SER A 133 2.51 -12.72 26.45
CA SER A 133 2.08 -14.04 26.00
C SER A 133 0.57 -14.11 25.85
N GLY A 134 0.09 -14.56 24.68
CA GLY A 134 -1.34 -14.68 24.39
C GLY A 134 -2.03 -13.39 23.94
N GLY A 135 -1.30 -12.29 23.71
CA GLY A 135 -1.88 -11.01 23.29
C GLY A 135 -2.71 -11.05 22.00
N THR A 136 -2.47 -12.03 21.11
CA THR A 136 -3.26 -12.28 19.89
C THR A 136 -4.57 -13.03 20.13
N ARG A 137 -4.78 -13.58 21.33
CA ARG A 137 -6.00 -14.30 21.73
C ARG A 137 -6.95 -13.44 22.54
N VAL A 138 -6.46 -12.32 23.07
CA VAL A 138 -7.27 -11.39 23.86
C VAL A 138 -8.19 -10.62 22.92
N ILE A 139 -9.49 -10.60 23.26
CA ILE A 139 -10.48 -9.81 22.54
C ILE A 139 -10.24 -8.34 22.88
N PRO A 140 -9.90 -7.49 21.91
CA PRO A 140 -9.66 -6.08 22.18
C PRO A 140 -10.94 -5.37 22.61
N GLN A 141 -10.82 -4.42 23.54
CA GLN A 141 -11.93 -3.57 23.93
C GLN A 141 -12.34 -2.64 22.77
N HIS A 142 -13.59 -2.19 22.77
CA HIS A 142 -14.09 -1.22 21.79
C HIS A 142 -13.97 -1.72 20.34
N MET A 143 -14.24 -3.01 20.14
CA MET A 143 -14.49 -3.59 18.82
C MET A 143 -16.00 -3.83 18.70
N ASN A 144 -16.55 -3.53 17.52
CA ASN A 144 -17.95 -3.78 17.21
C ASN A 144 -18.08 -4.62 15.93
N ASP A 145 -19.17 -5.37 15.82
CA ASP A 145 -19.48 -6.29 14.71
C ASP A 145 -20.18 -5.62 13.52
N LEU A 146 -20.40 -4.30 13.59
CA LEU A 146 -21.10 -3.49 12.59
C LEU A 146 -20.16 -2.56 11.80
N ASN A 147 -18.84 -2.62 12.05
CA ASN A 147 -17.84 -1.73 11.46
C ASN A 147 -18.17 -0.23 11.67
N LEU A 148 -18.71 0.11 12.84
CA LEU A 148 -18.99 1.50 13.24
C LEU A 148 -17.70 2.22 13.65
N GLU A 149 -17.68 3.54 13.48
CA GLU A 149 -16.58 4.42 13.92
C GLU A 149 -16.33 4.24 15.42
N GLU A 150 -15.06 4.06 15.79
CA GLU A 150 -14.64 4.02 17.19
C GLU A 150 -13.66 5.18 17.47
N PRO A 151 -14.14 6.28 18.06
CA PRO A 151 -13.34 7.50 18.25
C PRO A 151 -12.10 7.31 19.13
N SER A 152 -12.07 6.30 20.01
CA SER A 152 -10.89 6.01 20.85
C SER A 152 -9.67 5.53 20.06
N ARG A 153 -9.81 5.26 18.75
CA ARG A 153 -8.70 4.89 17.86
C ARG A 153 -7.84 6.08 17.42
N TYR A 154 -8.34 7.30 17.59
CA TYR A 154 -7.67 8.50 17.09
C TYR A 154 -6.80 9.16 18.15
N VAL A 155 -5.64 9.67 17.73
CA VAL A 155 -4.82 10.63 18.50
C VAL A 155 -4.97 12.02 17.91
N ASN A 156 -4.63 13.05 18.69
CA ASN A 156 -4.56 14.40 18.14
C ASN A 156 -3.38 14.51 17.16
N VAL A 157 -3.58 15.20 16.04
CA VAL A 157 -2.54 15.49 15.03
C VAL A 157 -1.32 16.17 15.68
N SER A 158 -1.52 16.96 16.74
CA SER A 158 -0.42 17.60 17.47
C SER A 158 0.51 16.63 18.22
N GLU A 159 0.10 15.37 18.42
CA GLU A 159 0.91 14.33 19.07
C GLU A 159 1.74 13.50 18.09
N CYS A 160 1.55 13.75 16.78
CA CYS A 160 2.24 13.06 15.70
C CYS A 160 3.62 13.68 15.46
N HIS A 161 4.68 12.90 15.64
CA HIS A 161 6.06 13.32 15.34
C HIS A 161 6.32 13.24 13.84
N PHE A 162 5.84 12.17 13.23
CA PHE A 162 5.83 11.96 11.80
C PHE A 162 4.41 11.71 11.32
N LEU A 163 4.11 12.13 10.10
CA LEU A 163 2.82 11.92 9.46
C LEU A 163 3.07 11.41 8.05
N ILE A 164 2.43 10.30 7.71
CA ILE A 164 2.43 9.74 6.36
C ILE A 164 1.07 10.03 5.74
N ASP A 165 1.07 10.81 4.66
CA ASP A 165 -0.15 11.29 4.00
C ASP A 165 0.03 11.42 2.49
N THR A 166 -1.08 11.37 1.75
CA THR A 166 -1.10 11.61 0.29
C THR A 166 -1.77 12.93 -0.03
N ASP A 167 -1.28 13.66 -1.01
CA ASP A 167 -1.86 14.96 -1.40
C ASP A 167 -3.09 14.84 -2.32
N THR A 168 -3.88 13.78 -2.14
CA THR A 168 -5.18 13.64 -2.79
C THR A 168 -6.12 14.73 -2.29
N ALA A 169 -6.55 15.61 -3.20
CA ALA A 169 -7.63 16.55 -2.92
C ALA A 169 -8.96 15.80 -3.00
N ASP A 170 -9.71 15.70 -1.90
CA ASP A 170 -11.07 15.19 -1.99
C ASP A 170 -12.05 16.31 -2.34
N ALA A 171 -13.09 15.97 -3.11
CA ALA A 171 -14.04 16.95 -3.65
C ALA A 171 -14.80 17.73 -2.56
N ASN A 172 -14.87 17.16 -1.36
CA ASN A 172 -15.59 17.71 -0.23
C ASN A 172 -14.70 18.54 0.73
N GLY A 173 -13.38 18.53 0.53
CA GLY A 173 -12.43 19.31 1.32
C GLY A 173 -12.23 18.88 2.78
N TYR A 174 -12.77 17.75 3.22
CA TYR A 174 -12.59 17.30 4.61
C TYR A 174 -11.24 16.61 4.85
N GLU A 175 -10.61 16.07 3.80
CA GLU A 175 -9.24 15.58 3.87
C GLU A 175 -8.24 16.71 3.65
N LEU A 176 -7.46 17.01 4.70
CA LEU A 176 -6.41 18.02 4.63
C LEU A 176 -5.20 17.49 3.85
N GLN A 177 -4.48 18.40 3.19
CA GLN A 177 -3.19 18.13 2.56
C GLN A 177 -2.10 18.72 3.45
N PHE A 178 -1.57 17.89 4.34
CA PHE A 178 -0.65 18.35 5.40
C PHE A 178 0.67 18.88 4.85
N SER A 179 1.08 18.45 3.65
CA SER A 179 2.29 18.96 2.98
C SER A 179 2.21 20.46 2.66
N ARG A 180 1.00 21.01 2.47
CA ARG A 180 0.77 22.43 2.17
C ARG A 180 0.91 23.31 3.41
N ASP A 181 0.76 22.74 4.60
CA ASP A 181 0.98 23.44 5.88
C ASP A 181 2.47 23.45 6.22
N THR A 182 3.22 24.29 5.51
CA THR A 182 4.67 24.43 5.69
C THR A 182 5.05 25.10 7.01
N GLU A 183 4.10 25.66 7.77
CA GLU A 183 4.37 26.23 9.10
C GLU A 183 4.58 25.12 10.12
N ASN A 184 3.76 24.07 10.06
CA ASN A 184 3.78 23.00 11.06
C ASN A 184 4.53 21.76 10.59
N TRP A 185 4.59 21.53 9.28
CA TRP A 185 5.15 20.32 8.70
C TRP A 185 6.36 20.60 7.83
N GLU A 186 7.32 19.70 7.89
CA GLU A 186 8.50 19.61 7.03
C GLU A 186 8.39 18.34 6.18
N SER A 187 8.46 18.44 4.86
CA SER A 187 8.52 17.23 4.01
C SER A 187 9.93 16.65 4.02
N ILE A 188 10.06 15.44 4.58
CA ILE A 188 11.31 14.67 4.56
C ILE A 188 11.49 14.01 3.20
N GLN A 189 10.42 13.39 2.70
CA GLN A 189 10.42 12.68 1.43
C GLN A 189 9.03 12.72 0.81
N SER A 190 9.00 12.98 -0.49
CA SER A 190 7.79 12.97 -1.32
C SER A 190 8.04 12.08 -2.53
N LEU A 191 7.17 11.10 -2.75
CA LEU A 191 7.24 10.18 -3.88
C LEU A 191 5.96 10.22 -4.71
N PRO A 192 6.05 10.06 -6.04
CA PRO A 192 4.87 10.06 -6.89
C PRO A 192 4.00 8.83 -6.59
N PHE A 193 2.70 9.06 -6.52
CA PHE A 193 1.69 8.04 -6.27
C PHE A 193 0.51 8.22 -7.21
N LEU A 194 0.07 7.13 -7.84
CA LEU A 194 -0.94 7.21 -8.89
C LEU A 194 -2.31 7.63 -8.34
N ASP A 195 -2.85 8.72 -8.88
CA ASP A 195 -4.22 9.13 -8.60
C ASP A 195 -5.19 8.28 -9.42
N THR A 196 -5.81 7.31 -8.73
CA THR A 196 -6.76 6.40 -9.34
C THR A 196 -8.03 7.13 -9.81
N LYS A 197 -8.50 8.16 -9.10
CA LYS A 197 -9.77 8.84 -9.44
C LYS A 197 -9.61 9.61 -10.77
N ASN A 198 -8.46 10.25 -10.95
CA ASN A 198 -8.19 11.12 -12.09
C ASN A 198 -7.36 10.47 -13.22
N SER A 199 -7.15 9.15 -13.20
CA SER A 199 -6.37 8.44 -14.23
C SER A 199 -7.22 7.42 -15.02
N PRO A 200 -7.07 7.35 -16.36
CA PRO A 200 -7.78 6.38 -17.19
C PRO A 200 -7.49 4.92 -16.79
N THR A 201 -8.52 4.07 -16.85
CA THR A 201 -8.46 2.66 -16.41
C THR A 201 -7.44 1.82 -17.18
N LEU A 202 -7.30 2.02 -18.49
CA LEU A 202 -6.39 1.25 -19.34
C LEU A 202 -4.91 1.55 -19.01
N PHE A 203 -4.55 2.84 -18.98
CA PHE A 203 -3.16 3.29 -18.79
C PHE A 203 -2.66 3.14 -17.35
N ARG A 204 -3.57 2.99 -16.38
CA ARG A 204 -3.21 2.58 -15.02
C ARG A 204 -3.16 1.06 -14.82
N ALA A 205 -3.82 0.28 -15.68
CA ALA A 205 -3.82 -1.18 -15.62
C ALA A 205 -2.61 -1.80 -16.32
N PHE A 206 -2.14 -1.18 -17.40
CA PHE A 206 -1.00 -1.60 -18.19
C PHE A 206 -0.09 -0.41 -18.47
N TYR A 207 1.21 -0.61 -18.25
CA TYR A 207 2.22 0.40 -18.50
C TYR A 207 2.52 0.47 -19.99
N VAL A 208 2.39 1.68 -20.55
CA VAL A 208 2.79 2.00 -21.91
C VAL A 208 3.78 3.17 -21.82
N PRO A 209 5.06 2.98 -22.16
CA PRO A 209 6.07 4.03 -22.05
C PRO A 209 5.62 5.34 -22.69
N PHE A 210 5.87 6.46 -22.01
CA PHE A 210 5.54 7.84 -22.39
C PHE A 210 4.03 8.17 -22.35
N ILE A 211 3.17 7.21 -22.71
CA ILE A 211 1.71 7.41 -22.70
C ILE A 211 1.17 7.37 -21.29
N THR A 212 1.60 6.39 -20.46
CA THR A 212 1.16 6.28 -19.07
C THR A 212 1.56 7.53 -18.29
N GLU A 213 2.79 8.02 -18.43
CA GLU A 213 3.25 9.25 -17.75
C GLU A 213 2.49 10.50 -18.22
N SER A 214 2.09 10.56 -19.49
CA SER A 214 1.34 11.70 -20.04
C SER A 214 -0.15 11.67 -19.70
N LYS A 215 -0.75 10.47 -19.55
CA LYS A 215 -2.21 10.31 -19.38
C LYS A 215 -2.65 10.05 -17.94
N CYS A 216 -1.78 9.49 -17.12
CA CYS A 216 -2.08 9.25 -15.71
C CYS A 216 -1.63 10.43 -14.86
N ASN A 217 -2.44 10.76 -13.87
CA ASN A 217 -2.14 11.79 -12.90
C ASN A 217 -1.49 11.15 -11.67
N PHE A 218 -0.49 11.82 -11.13
CA PHE A 218 0.20 11.42 -9.92
C PHE A 218 0.07 12.53 -8.89
N VAL A 219 -0.04 12.12 -7.64
CA VAL A 219 -0.06 12.97 -6.44
C VAL A 219 1.15 12.62 -5.57
N ASP A 220 1.53 13.51 -4.68
CA ASP A 220 2.64 13.25 -3.78
C ASP A 220 2.20 12.41 -2.59
N TYR A 221 2.95 11.35 -2.32
CA TYR A 221 2.86 10.55 -1.10
C TYR A 221 4.03 10.94 -0.20
N ASN A 222 3.71 11.49 0.95
CA ASN A 222 4.62 12.29 1.75
C ASN A 222 4.93 11.64 3.08
N LEU A 223 6.20 11.74 3.48
CA LEU A 223 6.67 11.58 4.84
C LEU A 223 6.93 12.97 5.41
N LEU A 224 6.09 13.39 6.34
CA LEU A 224 6.14 14.70 6.96
C LEU A 224 6.65 14.59 8.39
N ARG A 225 7.45 15.57 8.83
CA ARG A 225 7.90 15.75 10.20
C ARG A 225 7.24 16.96 10.82
N ASN A 226 6.80 16.81 12.06
CA ASN A 226 6.23 17.90 12.83
C ASN A 226 7.34 18.81 13.35
N LYS A 227 7.32 20.09 12.97
CA LYS A 227 8.33 21.10 13.37
C LYS A 227 8.20 21.52 14.84
N ARG A 228 7.03 21.33 15.45
CA ARG A 228 6.73 21.78 16.82
C ARG A 228 7.15 20.76 17.88
N LEU A 229 7.35 19.49 17.50
CA LEU A 229 7.73 18.43 18.43
C LEU A 229 9.24 18.17 18.38
N ASN A 230 9.90 18.44 19.51
CA ASN A 230 11.31 18.13 19.68
C ASN A 230 11.50 16.66 20.08
N LEU A 231 12.48 16.01 19.46
CA LEU A 231 12.91 14.68 19.85
C LEU A 231 13.81 14.82 21.10
N THR A 232 13.37 14.30 22.24
CA THR A 232 14.09 14.41 23.52
C THR A 232 15.02 13.23 23.76
N PHE A 233 16.33 13.50 23.76
CA PHE A 233 17.39 12.51 23.93
C PHE A 233 17.76 12.27 25.40
N ASP A 234 18.22 11.05 25.71
CA ASP A 234 18.92 10.79 26.97
C ASP A 234 20.29 11.51 26.95
N THR A 235 20.54 12.35 27.95
CA THR A 235 21.85 12.96 28.25
C THR A 235 22.76 11.99 28.98
#